data_AF-A0AAP2XNQ5-F1
#
_entry.id   AF-A0AAP2XNQ5-F1
#
_cell.length_a   1.000
_cell.length_b   1.000
_cell.length_c   1.000
_cell.angle_alpha   90.00
_cell.angle_beta   90.00
_cell.angle_gamma   90.00
#
_symmetry.space_group_name_H-M   'P 1'
#
loop_
_entity.id
_entity.type
_entity.pdbx_description
1 polymer ?
#
loop_
_entity_poly.entity_id
_entity_poly.type
_entity_poly.pdbx_seq_one_letter_code
_entity_poly.pdbx_strand_id
1 'polypeptide(L)' 'MENRKMTFDGVTYNCFTDEELEDLKTVIAYEERKKNKTFEPIDFDDFLEEREKKYGVKF' A
#
# COMPACT_ATOMS: atom_id res chain seq x y z
N MET A 1 14.06 3.48 5.51
CA MET A 1 13.77 4.93 5.64
C MET A 1 13.94 5.29 7.10
N GLU A 2 14.70 6.33 7.39
CA GLU A 2 14.87 6.78 8.77
C GLU A 2 13.78 7.80 9.07
N ASN A 3 12.79 7.41 9.88
CA ASN A 3 11.64 8.27 10.17
C ASN A 3 12.10 9.48 11.00
N ARG A 4 11.66 10.68 10.60
CA ARG A 4 11.85 11.89 11.42
C ARG A 4 11.10 11.70 12.73
N LYS A 5 11.73 12.06 13.84
CA LYS A 5 11.15 11.91 15.19
C LYS A 5 11.01 13.26 15.86
N MET A 6 9.91 13.46 16.56
CA MET A 6 9.68 14.67 17.36
C MET A 6 9.15 14.27 18.73
N THR A 7 9.71 14.86 19.78
CA THR A 7 9.27 14.62 21.15
C THR A 7 8.42 15.78 21.65
N PHE A 8 7.23 15.47 22.17
CA PHE A 8 6.34 16.41 22.84
C PHE A 8 5.92 15.82 24.19
N ASP A 9 6.06 16.59 25.27
CA ASP A 9 5.78 16.15 26.65
C ASP A 9 6.38 14.78 27.04
N GLY A 10 7.59 14.50 26.55
CA GLY A 10 8.30 13.24 26.79
C GLY A 10 7.86 12.06 25.92
N VAL A 11 6.89 12.25 25.02
CA VAL A 11 6.43 11.24 24.06
C VAL A 11 7.05 11.50 22.69
N THR A 12 7.67 10.48 22.10
CA THR A 12 8.31 10.57 20.77
C THR A 12 7.38 10.03 19.69
N TYR A 13 7.09 10.86 18.69
CA TYR A 13 6.26 10.55 17.54
C TYR A 13 7.11 10.42 16.28
N ASN A 14 6.70 9.54 15.36
CA ASN A 14 7.19 9.57 14.00
C ASN A 14 6.44 10.67 13.23
N CYS A 15 7.19 11.54 12.56
CA CYS A 15 6.67 12.63 11.77
C CYS A 15 6.78 12.27 10.30
N PHE A 16 5.65 12.33 9.61
CA PHE A 16 5.52 12.07 8.18
C PHE A 16 4.98 13.32 7.50
N THR A 17 5.41 13.57 6.25
CA THR A 17 4.62 14.41 5.35
C THR A 17 3.29 13.71 5.02
N ASP A 18 2.35 14.46 4.45
CA ASP A 18 1.09 13.89 3.99
C ASP A 18 1.32 12.76 2.96
N GLU A 19 2.30 12.92 2.06
CA GLU A 19 2.70 11.90 1.09
C GLU A 19 3.28 10.64 1.77
N GLU A 20 4.24 10.82 2.69
CA GLU A 20 4.86 9.71 3.43
C GLU A 20 3.81 8.93 4.25
N LEU A 21 2.78 9.61 4.76
CA LEU A 21 1.70 8.99 5.52
C LEU A 21 0.79 8.14 4.63
N GLU A 22 0.45 8.61 3.42
CA GLU A 22 -0.37 7.86 2.46
C GLU A 22 0.38 6.61 1.95
N ASP A 23 1.68 6.72 1.71
CA ASP A 23 2.53 5.58 1.39
C ASP A 23 2.51 4.54 2.52
N LEU A 24 2.68 4.99 3.76
CA LEU A 24 2.65 4.11 4.94
C LEU A 24 1.30 3.39 5.08
N LYS A 25 0.18 4.09 4.91
CA LYS A 25 -1.16 3.48 4.95
C LYS A 25 -1.33 2.42 3.87
N THR A 26 -0.83 2.71 2.65
CA THR A 26 -0.90 1.78 1.52
C THR A 26 -0.12 0.50 1.81
N VAL A 27 1.09 0.63 2.35
CA VAL A 27 1.93 -0.51 2.74
C VAL A 27 1.25 -1.34 3.84
N ILE A 28 0.75 -0.69 4.90
CA ILE A 28 0.04 -1.38 5.99
C ILE A 28 -1.17 -2.15 5.46
N ALA A 29 -2.01 -1.51 4.63
CA ALA A 29 -3.18 -2.14 4.05
C ALA A 29 -2.81 -3.33 3.15
N TYR A 30 -1.71 -3.25 2.39
CA TYR A 30 -1.21 -4.36 1.59
C TYR A 30 -0.72 -5.52 2.46
N GLU A 31 0.06 -5.24 3.50
CA GLU A 31 0.57 -6.28 4.41
C GLU A 31 -0.55 -6.96 5.21
N GLU A 32 -1.55 -6.21 5.67
CA GLU A 32 -2.73 -6.77 6.33
C GLU A 32 -3.52 -7.69 5.40
N ARG A 33 -3.74 -7.28 4.14
CA ARG A 33 -4.40 -8.12 3.12
C ARG A 33 -3.62 -9.39 2.83
N LYS A 34 -2.29 -9.29 2.72
CA LYS A 34 -1.39 -10.44 2.53
C LYS A 34 -1.47 -11.40 3.72
N LYS A 35 -1.44 -10.87 4.95
CA LYS A 35 -1.52 -11.68 6.19
C LYS A 35 -2.87 -12.37 6.34
N ASN A 36 -3.96 -11.68 6.00
CA ASN A 36 -5.31 -12.21 6.09
C ASN A 36 -5.65 -13.22 4.97
N LYS A 37 -4.73 -13.47 4.02
CA LYS A 37 -4.93 -14.33 2.83
C LYS A 37 -6.21 -13.98 2.04
N THR A 38 -6.74 -12.78 2.22
CA THR A 38 -7.90 -12.25 1.47
C THR A 38 -7.48 -11.75 0.09
N PHE A 39 -6.25 -12.02 -0.31
CA PHE A 39 -5.67 -11.65 -1.59
C PHE A 39 -5.19 -12.94 -2.25
N GLU A 40 -5.94 -13.42 -3.24
CA GLU A 40 -5.43 -14.43 -4.14
C GLU A 40 -4.44 -13.75 -5.08
N PRO A 41 -3.16 -14.19 -5.12
CA PRO A 41 -2.25 -13.71 -6.13
C PRO A 41 -2.80 -14.12 -7.50
N ILE A 42 -3.08 -13.12 -8.34
CA ILE A 42 -3.43 -13.31 -9.74
C ILE A 42 -2.14 -13.33 -10.57
N ASP A 43 -2.10 -14.17 -11.60
CA ASP A 43 -1.00 -14.13 -12.56
C ASP A 43 -1.02 -12.80 -13.33
N PHE A 44 0.14 -12.35 -13.83
CA PHE A 44 0.21 -11.08 -14.55
C PHE A 44 -0.56 -11.14 -15.87
N ASP A 45 -0.56 -12.28 -16.57
CA ASP A 45 -1.30 -12.46 -17.80
C ASP A 45 -2.83 -12.44 -17.53
N ASP A 46 -3.26 -13.08 -16.43
CA ASP A 46 -4.66 -13.07 -15.99
C ASP A 46 -5.13 -11.66 -15.60
N PHE A 47 -4.28 -10.86 -14.95
CA PHE A 47 -4.58 -9.46 -14.63
C PHE A 47 -4.77 -8.61 -15.88
N LEU A 48 -3.91 -8.79 -16.89
CA LEU A 48 -4.03 -8.09 -18.17
C LEU A 48 -5.35 -8.47 -18.84
N GLU A 49 -5.66 -9.76 -18.95
CA GLU A 49 -6.93 -10.22 -19.53
C GLU A 49 -8.16 -9.63 -18.82
N GLU A 50 -8.18 -9.59 -17.48
CA GLU A 50 -9.28 -8.97 -16.74
C GLU A 50 -9.42 -7.47 -17.04
N ARG A 51 -8.30 -6.75 -17.17
CA ARG A 51 -8.30 -5.32 -17.49
C ARG A 51 -8.72 -5.05 -18.93
N GLU A 52 -8.25 -5.86 -19.87
CA GLU A 52 -8.70 -5.79 -21.27
C GLU A 52 -10.21 -6.05 -21.36
N LYS A 53 -10.73 -7.06 -20.66
CA LYS A 53 -12.17 -7.39 -20.63
C LYS A 53 -13.00 -6.29 -19.95
N LYS A 54 -12.52 -5.72 -18.86
CA LYS A 54 -13.27 -4.74 -18.05
C LYS A 54 -13.32 -3.35 -18.68
N TYR A 55 -12.25 -2.92 -19.33
CA TYR A 55 -12.13 -1.57 -19.88
C TYR A 55 -12.10 -1.53 -21.41
N GLY A 56 -12.01 -2.68 -22.09
CA GLY A 56 -11.94 -2.76 -23.55
C GLY A 56 -10.63 -2.20 -24.13
N VAL A 57 -9.58 -2.09 -23.32
CA VAL A 57 -8.28 -1.51 -23.69
C VAL A 57 -7.26 -2.63 -23.79
N LYS A 58 -6.57 -2.75 -24.93
CA LYS A 58 -5.43 -3.66 -25.07
C LYS A 58 -4.16 -3.03 -24.50
N PHE A 59 -3.40 -3.80 -23.74
CA PHE A 59 -2.16 -3.38 -23.10
C PHE A 59 -0.91 -3.95 -23.80
#